data_AF-A0A920UBS0-F1
#
_entry.id   AF-A0A920UBS0-F1
#
_cell.length_a   1.000
_cell.length_b   1.000
_cell.length_c   1.000
_cell.angle_alpha   90.00
_cell.angle_beta   90.00
_cell.angle_gamma   90.00
#
_symmetry.space_group_name_H-M   'P 1'
#
loop_
_entity.id
_entity.type
_entity.pdbx_description
1 polymer ?
#
loop_
_entity_poly.entity_id
_entity_poly.type
_entity_poly.pdbx_seq_one_letter_code
_entity_poly.pdbx_strand_id
1 'polypeptide(L)' 'MLTAIVFTIIGIIFESRLPSFKKGLYDTRITEGYIGVLANVEEDQLTQTQTLLTQAGAVDVVRNQES' A
#
# COMPACT_ATOMS: atom_id res chain seq x y z
N MET A 1 -4.61 -12.54 31.47
CA MET A 1 -5.10 -12.56 30.07
C MET A 1 -5.23 -11.16 29.48
N LEU A 2 -5.98 -10.24 30.11
CA LEU A 2 -6.14 -8.87 29.62
C LEU A 2 -4.81 -8.13 29.37
N THR A 3 -3.87 -8.19 30.31
CA THR A 3 -2.55 -7.55 30.18
C THR A 3 -1.78 -8.01 28.95
N ALA A 4 -1.84 -9.31 28.64
CA ALA A 4 -1.18 -9.87 27.46
C ALA A 4 -1.79 -9.33 26.17
N ILE A 5 -3.13 -9.29 26.08
CA ILE A 5 -3.85 -8.74 24.93
C ILE A 5 -3.47 -7.27 24.70
N VAL A 6 -3.42 -6.47 25.77
CA VAL A 6 -3.05 -5.05 25.69
C VAL A 6 -1.62 -4.90 25.16
N PHE A 7 -0.64 -5.66 25.68
CA PHE A 7 0.73 -5.60 25.18
C PHE A 7 0.87 -6.10 23.74
N THR A 8 0.09 -7.10 23.33
CA THR A 8 0.05 -7.56 21.93
C THR A 8 -0.44 -6.46 21.01
N ILE A 9 -1.55 -5.79 21.34
CA ILE A 9 -2.07 -4.68 20.53
C ILE A 9 -1.05 -3.54 20.45
N ILE A 10 -0.44 -3.17 21.58
CA ILE A 10 0.61 -2.15 21.63
C ILE A 10 1.80 -2.56 20.73
N GLY A 11 2.28 -3.80 20.87
CA GLY A 11 3.37 -4.32 20.05
C GLY A 11 3.07 -4.24 18.55
N ILE A 12 1.88 -4.67 18.13
CA ILE A 12 1.43 -4.60 16.73
C ILE A 12 1.42 -3.16 16.22
N ILE A 13 0.96 -2.19 17.02
CA ILE A 13 0.95 -0.78 16.64
C ILE A 13 2.37 -0.28 16.36
N PHE A 14 3.33 -0.59 17.23
CA PHE A 14 4.72 -0.17 17.05
C PHE A 14 5.41 -0.88 15.89
N GLU A 15 5.24 -2.20 15.76
CA GLU A 15 5.84 -3.00 14.69
C GLU A 15 5.30 -2.60 13.31
N SER A 16 3.99 -2.34 13.23
CA SER A 16 3.32 -1.89 12.01
C SER A 16 3.54 -0.40 11.73
N ARG A 17 4.26 0.32 12.60
CA ARG A 17 4.53 1.77 12.49
C ARG A 17 3.25 2.60 12.38
N LEU A 18 2.25 2.23 13.18
CA LEU A 18 0.97 2.91 13.25
C LEU A 18 0.96 4.00 14.34
N PRO A 19 0.15 5.06 14.18
CA PRO A 19 -0.62 5.40 12.98
C PRO A 19 0.27 6.00 11.88
N SER A 20 0.24 5.42 10.69
CA SER A 20 0.83 6.06 9.51
C SER A 20 -0.08 7.20 9.06
N PHE A 21 0.18 8.41 9.56
CA PHE A 21 -0.62 9.60 9.23
C PHE A 21 -0.49 10.05 7.77
N LYS A 22 0.41 9.44 6.98
CA LYS A 22 0.56 9.70 5.56
C LYS A 22 -0.56 8.97 4.80
N LYS A 23 -1.63 9.70 4.48
CA LYS A 23 -2.80 9.21 3.71
C LYS A 23 -2.50 8.77 2.27
N GLY A 24 -1.30 9.03 1.75
CA GLY A 24 -1.02 8.94 0.31
C GLY A 24 -0.98 7.53 -0.30
N LEU A 25 -1.04 6.46 0.51
CA LEU A 25 -0.93 5.10 0.00
C LEU A 25 -2.27 4.36 -0.17
N TYR A 26 -3.36 4.87 0.43
CA TYR A 26 -4.67 4.23 0.36
C TYR A 26 -5.61 4.96 -0.60
N ASP A 27 -5.89 4.34 -1.74
CA ASP A 27 -6.91 4.77 -2.69
C ASP A 27 -8.31 4.36 -2.19
N THR A 28 -9.30 5.25 -2.30
CA THR A 28 -10.69 4.99 -1.84
C THR A 28 -11.35 3.84 -2.58
N ARG A 29 -10.95 3.58 -3.83
CA ARG A 29 -11.45 2.45 -4.65
C ARG A 29 -11.20 1.10 -3.98
N ILE A 30 -10.20 1.00 -3.10
CA ILE A 30 -9.96 -0.23 -2.33
C ILE A 30 -11.18 -0.58 -1.47
N THR A 31 -11.88 0.42 -0.94
CA THR A 31 -13.10 0.19 -0.14
C THR A 31 -14.30 -0.26 -0.99
N GLU A 32 -14.25 -0.02 -2.30
CA GLU A 32 -15.27 -0.38 -3.28
C GLU A 32 -15.06 -1.80 -3.85
N GLY A 33 -14.04 -2.53 -3.37
CA GLY A 33 -13.76 -3.91 -3.77
C GLY A 33 -12.55 -4.07 -4.70
N TYR A 34 -11.82 -2.99 -5.00
CA TYR A 34 -10.57 -3.08 -5.74
C TYR A 34 -9.41 -3.55 -4.87
N ILE A 35 -8.45 -4.24 -5.48
CA ILE A 35 -7.20 -4.64 -4.82
C ILE A 35 -6.09 -3.71 -5.32
N GLY A 36 -5.44 -3.00 -4.40
CA GLY A 36 -4.28 -2.17 -4.70
C GLY A 36 -2.98 -2.96 -4.60
N VAL A 37 -2.10 -2.80 -5.60
CA VAL A 37 -0.72 -3.32 -5.58
C VAL A 37 0.23 -2.13 -5.66
N LEU A 38 1.12 -2.00 -4.67
CA LEU A 38 2.14 -0.97 -4.61
C LEU A 38 3.51 -1.60 -4.88
N ALA A 39 4.26 -1.02 -5.81
CA ALA A 39 5.63 -1.40 -6.10
C ALA A 39 6.51 -0.15 -6.05
N ASN A 40 7.69 -0.27 -5.42
CA ASN A 40 8.74 0.73 -5.57
C ASN A 40 9.55 0.38 -6.82
N VAL A 41 9.70 1.32 -7.74
CA VAL A 41 10.25 1.07 -9.08
C VAL A 41 11.23 2.18 -9.41
N GLU A 42 12.43 1.82 -9.86
CA GLU A 42 13.43 2.75 -10.36
C GLU A 42 12.90 3.50 -11.60
N GLU A 43 13.33 4.76 -11.79
CA GLU A 43 12.78 5.62 -12.85
C GLU A 43 12.90 5.02 -14.26
N ASP A 44 14.02 4.32 -14.53
CA ASP A 44 14.31 3.68 -15.81
C ASP A 44 13.37 2.50 -16.12
N GLN A 45 12.79 1.88 -15.08
CA GLN A 45 11.92 0.72 -15.17
C GLN A 45 10.41 1.06 -15.12
N LEU A 46 10.04 2.33 -14.95
CA LEU A 46 8.65 2.76 -14.80
C LEU A 46 7.77 2.33 -15.98
N THR A 47 8.23 2.58 -17.21
CA THR A 47 7.46 2.27 -18.42
C THR A 47 7.29 0.77 -18.62
N GLN A 48 8.35 -0.01 -18.38
CA GLN A 48 8.31 -1.46 -18.47
C GLN A 48 7.34 -2.04 -17.42
N THR A 49 7.45 -1.58 -16.17
CA THR A 49 6.60 -2.07 -15.06
C THR A 49 5.14 -1.73 -15.29
N GLN A 50 4.83 -0.51 -15.73
CA GLN A 50 3.46 -0.13 -16.10
C GLN A 50 2.90 -1.04 -17.21
N THR A 51 3.71 -1.32 -18.23
CA THR A 51 3.30 -2.21 -19.34
C THR A 51 2.99 -3.62 -18.83
N LEU A 52 3.85 -4.17 -17.97
CA LEU A 52 3.65 -5.49 -17.36
C LEU A 52 2.38 -5.55 -16.52
N LEU A 53 2.12 -4.53 -15.68
CA LEU A 53 0.91 -4.48 -14.85
C LEU A 53 -0.35 -4.45 -15.72
N THR A 54 -0.38 -3.62 -16.76
CA THR A 54 -1.50 -3.58 -17.71
C THR A 54 -1.70 -4.91 -18.41
N GLN A 55 -0.63 -5.55 -18.89
CA GLN A 55 -0.69 -6.87 -19.53
C GLN A 55 -1.18 -7.98 -18.57
N ALA A 56 -0.85 -7.86 -17.29
CA ALA A 56 -1.32 -8.76 -16.24
C ALA A 56 -2.80 -8.54 -15.86
N GLY A 57 -3.47 -7.54 -16.44
CA GLY A 57 -4.89 -7.26 -16.21
C GLY A 57 -5.15 -6.21 -15.13
N ALA A 58 -4.17 -5.37 -14.78
CA ALA A 58 -4.42 -4.22 -13.92
C ALA A 58 -5.47 -3.31 -14.56
N VAL A 59 -6.56 -3.04 -13.83
CA VAL A 59 -7.66 -2.18 -14.30
C VAL A 59 -7.21 -0.73 -14.44
N ASP A 60 -6.29 -0.29 -13.58
CA ASP A 60 -5.68 1.03 -13.60
C ASP A 60 -4.26 0.96 -13.05
N VAL A 61 -3.36 1.81 -13.57
CA VAL A 61 -1.96 1.91 -13.12
C VAL A 61 -1.64 3.37 -12.87
N VAL A 62 -1.60 3.74 -11.59
CA VAL A 62 -1.31 5.10 -11.14
C VAL A 62 0.14 5.21 -10.70
N ARG A 63 0.82 6.27 -11.13
CA ARG A 63 2.15 6.63 -10.62
C ARG A 63 1.97 7.55 -9.43
N ASN A 64 2.44 7.13 -8.26
CA ASN A 64 2.44 7.99 -7.08
C ASN A 64 3.61 8.96 -7.23
N GLN A 65 3.35 10.17 -7.72
CA GLN A 65 4.30 11.26 -7.64
C GLN A 65 4.28 11.73 -6.20
N GLU A 66 5.32 11.40 -5.41
CA GLU A 66 5.45 11.94 -4.06
C GLU A 66 5.29 13.47 -4.11
N SER A 67 4.28 13.99 -3.41
CA SER A 67 4.14 15.42 -3.11
C SER A 67 4.77 15.73 -1.76
#